data_AF-A0A538U3L1-F1
#
_entry.id   AF-A0A538U3L1-F1
#
_cell.length_a   1.000
_cell.length_b   1.000
_cell.length_c   1.000
_cell.angle_alpha   90.00
_cell.angle_beta   90.00
_cell.angle_gamma   90.00
#
_symmetry.space_group_name_H-M   'P 1'
#
loop_
_entity.id
_entity.type
_entity.pdbx_description
1 polymer ?
#
loop_
_entity_poly.entity_id
_entity_poly.type
_entity_poly.pdbx_seq_one_letter_code
_entity_poly.pdbx_strand_id
1 'polypeptide(L)'
;MELQGLDSERDGARRLELEGRVQRGVARQSPRLPPNGALGVGQSRHRTLDVTEYRAAGNGHPRPHLRGEPTTFWGKLRRPTDDTSLLEWHPLADHCADVAAVVEALLRLPVWRERLSRLAGKRLTDVGLARLCVLAALHDIGKLNIGFQAKGRPELGTIAGHVIEALGALFRSRGPFSCMDELAVWGDGTTALFVSALCHHGRPYHADAMADTTWQATWWTPRGNLNPRVGAEDLLGRCRSWFPQAFEADDSALPDAPAFSHAFAGLVMLADWMGSDTRFFQFSEAQDDDRMKFARPKAREAVVAMALDFPLASRTDSESRTI
;
A
#
# COMPACT_ATOMS: atom_id res chain seq x y z
N MET A 1 24.34 -19.33 -11.00
CA MET A 1 23.64 -19.80 -12.23
C MET A 1 22.33 -20.40 -11.78
N GLU A 2 21.23 -19.67 -12.04
CA GLU A 2 19.84 -20.15 -12.24
C GLU A 2 19.08 -20.82 -11.05
N LEU A 3 17.84 -20.47 -10.66
CA LEU A 3 16.65 -19.81 -11.26
C LEU A 3 15.90 -19.00 -10.17
N GLN A 4 15.61 -17.70 -10.29
CA GLN A 4 14.38 -17.06 -10.84
C GLN A 4 13.05 -17.77 -10.54
N GLY A 5 12.35 -17.31 -9.49
CA GLY A 5 10.94 -17.58 -9.22
C GLY A 5 10.07 -16.51 -9.88
N LEU A 6 9.32 -16.95 -10.89
CA LEU A 6 8.37 -16.20 -11.70
C LEU A 6 7.01 -16.15 -11.01
N ASP A 7 6.45 -14.96 -10.86
CA ASP A 7 5.00 -14.74 -10.92
C ASP A 7 4.75 -13.72 -12.03
N SER A 8 4.77 -14.21 -13.27
CA SER A 8 4.31 -13.47 -14.45
C SER A 8 2.95 -14.03 -14.85
N GLU A 9 1.88 -13.29 -14.60
CA GLU A 9 0.55 -13.58 -15.13
C GLU A 9 0.60 -13.55 -16.67
N ARG A 10 0.48 -14.73 -17.29
CA ARG A 10 0.22 -14.90 -18.73
C ARG A 10 -1.26 -15.22 -18.88
N ASP A 11 -2.05 -14.26 -19.33
CA ASP A 11 -3.38 -14.52 -19.88
C ASP A 11 -3.28 -14.68 -21.40
N GLY A 12 -3.70 -15.87 -21.85
CA GLY A 12 -3.67 -16.31 -23.23
C GLY A 12 -4.76 -15.66 -24.08
N ALA A 13 -4.36 -15.22 -25.27
CA ALA A 13 -5.20 -14.66 -26.30
C ALA A 13 -6.30 -15.64 -26.78
N ARG A 14 -7.52 -15.12 -26.96
CA ARG A 14 -8.42 -15.55 -28.04
C ARG A 14 -8.73 -14.37 -28.95
N ARG A 15 -8.16 -14.44 -30.15
CA ARG A 15 -8.43 -13.60 -31.31
C ARG A 15 -9.81 -13.99 -31.87
N LEU A 16 -10.71 -13.03 -32.01
CA LEU A 16 -11.79 -13.05 -33.00
C LEU A 16 -11.79 -11.68 -33.68
N GLU A 17 -11.50 -11.73 -34.97
CA GLU A 17 -11.54 -10.62 -35.92
C GLU A 17 -13.01 -10.21 -36.15
N LEU A 18 -13.28 -8.90 -36.18
CA LEU A 18 -14.34 -8.32 -37.01
C LEU A 18 -14.04 -6.84 -37.25
N GLU A 19 -14.01 -6.51 -38.53
CA GLU A 19 -13.55 -5.27 -39.12
C GLU A 19 -14.55 -4.10 -38.94
N GLY A 20 -13.99 -2.89 -38.88
CA GLY A 20 -14.46 -1.74 -39.64
C GLY A 20 -15.70 -0.98 -39.13
N ARG A 21 -15.46 0.20 -38.54
CA ARG A 21 -15.95 1.48 -39.11
C ARG A 21 -15.42 2.69 -38.33
N VAL A 22 -14.85 3.60 -39.10
CA VAL A 22 -14.47 4.97 -38.74
C VAL A 22 -15.71 5.77 -38.32
N GLN A 23 -15.65 6.48 -37.19
CA GLN A 23 -16.43 7.71 -37.00
C GLN A 23 -15.73 8.71 -36.08
N ARG A 24 -15.98 9.98 -36.40
CA ARG A 24 -15.22 11.20 -36.05
C ARG A 24 -15.51 11.69 -34.63
N GLY A 25 -14.61 12.55 -34.15
CA GLY A 25 -14.50 13.01 -32.77
C GLY A 25 -15.69 13.77 -32.18
N VAL A 26 -15.72 13.76 -30.85
CA VAL A 26 -16.49 14.68 -30.01
C VAL A 26 -15.62 15.05 -28.80
N ALA A 27 -15.64 16.33 -28.46
CA ALA A 27 -14.78 16.99 -27.49
C ALA A 27 -14.97 16.49 -26.04
N ARG A 28 -13.87 16.57 -25.27
CA ARG A 28 -13.77 16.26 -23.85
C ARG A 28 -14.68 17.17 -23.01
N GLN A 29 -15.46 16.58 -22.11
CA GLN A 29 -15.99 17.26 -20.93
C GLN A 29 -15.68 16.44 -19.68
N SER A 30 -14.99 17.06 -18.72
CA SER A 30 -14.71 16.49 -17.40
C SER A 30 -16.00 16.42 -16.57
N PRO A 31 -16.30 15.31 -15.86
CA PRO A 31 -17.48 15.26 -15.01
C PRO A 31 -17.29 16.14 -13.76
N ARG A 32 -18.20 17.08 -13.54
CA ARG A 32 -18.34 17.84 -12.28
C ARG A 32 -19.18 17.03 -11.28
N LEU A 33 -18.83 17.14 -10.00
CA LEU A 33 -19.55 16.57 -8.85
C LEU A 33 -21.00 17.10 -8.76
N PRO A 34 -22.01 16.28 -8.44
CA PRO A 34 -23.32 16.76 -8.04
C PRO A 34 -23.36 17.14 -6.53
N PRO A 35 -24.20 18.11 -6.13
CA PRO A 35 -24.31 18.55 -4.74
C PRO A 35 -25.14 17.57 -3.88
N ASN A 36 -24.76 17.51 -2.59
CA ASN A 36 -25.38 16.68 -1.55
C ASN A 36 -26.89 16.94 -1.38
N GLY A 37 -27.68 15.87 -1.37
CA GLY A 37 -29.10 15.86 -1.02
C GLY A 37 -29.45 14.64 -0.17
N ALA A 38 -30.06 14.90 0.99
CA ALA A 38 -30.25 13.99 2.11
C ALA A 38 -31.31 12.90 1.89
N LEU A 39 -31.05 11.71 2.45
CA LEU A 39 -32.02 10.66 2.80
C LEU A 39 -31.51 10.10 4.15
N GLY A 40 -32.23 10.12 5.28
CA GLY A 40 -33.58 9.64 5.52
C GLY A 40 -33.45 8.55 6.59
N VAL A 41 -33.59 8.91 7.87
CA VAL A 41 -33.33 8.05 9.04
C VAL A 41 -34.42 6.99 9.19
N GLY A 42 -34.06 5.72 9.03
CA GLY A 42 -34.89 4.57 9.37
C GLY A 42 -34.26 3.77 10.50
N GLN A 43 -34.88 3.81 11.70
CA GLN A 43 -34.46 3.01 12.85
C GLN A 43 -34.77 1.53 12.62
N SER A 44 -33.76 0.67 12.73
CA SER A 44 -33.96 -0.77 12.92
C SER A 44 -33.05 -1.27 14.04
N ARG A 45 -33.66 -1.95 15.01
CA ARG A 45 -33.07 -2.41 16.27
C ARG A 45 -32.06 -3.54 16.01
N HIS A 46 -30.77 -3.21 15.99
CA HIS A 46 -29.69 -4.19 16.07
C HIS A 46 -29.13 -4.24 17.49
N ARG A 47 -29.01 -5.45 18.04
CA ARG A 47 -28.29 -5.72 19.29
C ARG A 47 -26.89 -5.14 19.18
N THR A 48 -26.60 -4.16 20.02
CA THR A 48 -25.27 -3.61 20.25
C THR A 48 -24.36 -4.75 20.69
N LEU A 49 -23.45 -5.17 19.80
CA LEU A 49 -22.29 -5.95 20.20
C LEU A 49 -21.36 -5.02 20.94
N ASP A 50 -21.04 -5.41 22.17
CA ASP A 50 -20.23 -4.67 23.12
C ASP A 50 -18.83 -4.43 22.55
N VAL A 51 -18.45 -3.15 22.42
CA VAL A 51 -17.20 -2.67 21.79
C VAL A 51 -15.99 -2.83 22.73
N THR A 52 -16.17 -3.49 23.88
CA THR A 52 -15.14 -3.61 24.91
C THR A 52 -14.23 -4.83 24.76
N GLU A 53 -14.59 -5.87 23.99
CA GLU A 53 -13.73 -7.06 23.84
C GLU A 53 -12.58 -6.89 22.83
N TYR A 54 -12.63 -5.90 21.92
CA TYR A 54 -11.52 -5.65 20.99
C TYR A 54 -10.40 -4.79 21.60
N ARG A 55 -10.64 -4.17 22.76
CA ARG A 55 -9.65 -3.34 23.49
C ARG A 55 -8.85 -4.10 24.55
N ALA A 56 -9.15 -5.38 24.76
CA ALA A 56 -8.47 -6.24 25.74
C ALA A 56 -7.56 -7.28 25.08
N ALA A 57 -6.59 -6.83 24.28
CA ALA A 57 -5.43 -7.65 23.91
C ALA A 57 -4.14 -6.83 24.04
N GLY A 58 -4.03 -6.08 25.14
CA GLY A 58 -2.75 -5.81 25.77
C GLY A 58 -2.38 -7.04 26.62
N ASN A 59 -1.13 -7.46 26.54
CA ASN A 59 -0.47 -8.54 27.28
C ASN A 59 -0.52 -9.96 26.66
N GLY A 60 0.54 -10.28 25.92
CA GLY A 60 1.37 -11.45 26.24
C GLY A 60 0.81 -12.84 25.94
N HIS A 61 -0.04 -13.01 24.93
CA HIS A 61 -0.36 -14.34 24.42
C HIS A 61 0.57 -14.68 23.25
N PRO A 62 1.34 -15.78 23.32
CA PRO A 62 2.18 -16.20 22.21
C PRO A 62 1.27 -16.58 21.03
N ARG A 63 1.41 -15.85 19.93
CA ARG A 63 0.87 -16.33 18.66
C ARG A 63 1.78 -17.53 18.25
N PRO A 64 1.32 -18.56 17.53
CA PRO A 64 2.19 -19.61 16.99
C PRO A 64 2.94 -19.10 15.76
N HIS A 65 4.16 -19.59 15.46
CA HIS A 65 4.85 -19.33 14.17
C HIS A 65 3.80 -19.31 13.06
N LEU A 66 3.82 -18.30 12.19
CA LEU A 66 2.74 -18.03 11.23
C LEU A 66 2.77 -19.06 10.10
N ARG A 67 2.42 -20.28 10.51
CA ARG A 67 2.40 -21.54 9.79
C ARG A 67 1.00 -22.10 9.88
N GLY A 68 0.56 -22.73 8.81
CA GLY A 68 -0.83 -23.14 8.64
C GLY A 68 -1.70 -21.99 8.13
N GLU A 69 -2.99 -22.09 8.40
CA GLU A 69 -3.98 -21.15 7.89
C GLU A 69 -3.78 -19.74 8.50
N PRO A 70 -3.85 -18.66 7.70
CA PRO A 70 -3.78 -17.31 8.21
C PRO A 70 -4.87 -17.00 9.25
N THR A 71 -4.47 -16.51 10.42
CA THR A 71 -5.41 -16.18 11.50
C THR A 71 -5.81 -14.70 11.52
N THR A 72 -5.18 -13.86 10.71
CA THR A 72 -5.52 -12.45 10.49
C THR A 72 -5.23 -12.07 9.02
N PHE A 73 -5.28 -10.78 8.70
CA PHE A 73 -4.92 -10.28 7.37
C PHE A 73 -3.46 -10.64 7.03
N TRP A 74 -3.26 -11.44 5.99
CA TRP A 74 -1.93 -11.76 5.47
C TRP A 74 -1.56 -10.87 4.29
N GLY A 75 -0.26 -10.58 4.16
CA GLY A 75 0.32 -9.79 3.05
C GLY A 75 1.18 -10.62 2.09
N LYS A 76 1.84 -11.66 2.59
CA LYS A 76 2.60 -12.64 1.80
C LYS A 76 2.25 -14.07 2.23
N LEU A 77 2.27 -14.99 1.27
CA LEU A 77 2.15 -16.43 1.50
C LEU A 77 3.36 -17.12 0.87
N ARG A 78 3.88 -18.14 1.55
CA ARG A 78 4.82 -19.09 1.00
C ARG A 78 4.19 -20.47 1.08
N ARG A 79 3.79 -21.00 -0.08
CA ARG A 79 3.21 -22.35 -0.15
C ARG A 79 4.31 -23.40 -0.01
N PRO A 80 4.02 -24.52 0.65
CA PRO A 80 4.92 -25.67 0.69
C PRO A 80 5.25 -26.16 -0.72
N THR A 81 6.49 -26.59 -0.93
CA THR A 81 6.87 -27.35 -2.14
C THR A 81 6.73 -28.85 -1.96
N ASP A 82 6.48 -29.30 -0.73
CA ASP A 82 6.24 -30.70 -0.34
C ASP A 82 4.97 -30.81 0.52
N ASP A 83 4.39 -32.01 0.57
CA ASP A 83 3.17 -32.30 1.33
C ASP A 83 3.38 -32.32 2.85
N THR A 84 4.63 -32.16 3.31
CA THR A 84 5.00 -32.25 4.74
C THR A 84 5.11 -30.90 5.43
N SER A 85 5.31 -29.83 4.66
CA SER A 85 5.50 -28.49 5.19
C SER A 85 4.17 -27.75 5.30
N LEU A 86 4.04 -26.88 6.30
CA LEU A 86 2.87 -26.02 6.46
C LEU A 86 2.98 -24.76 5.61
N LEU A 87 1.85 -24.23 5.17
CA LEU A 87 1.74 -22.88 4.58
C LEU A 87 2.38 -21.87 5.52
N GLU A 88 3.31 -21.06 5.03
CA GLU A 88 3.85 -19.93 5.80
C GLU A 88 3.22 -18.64 5.32
N TRP A 89 3.00 -17.70 6.24
CA TRP A 89 2.39 -16.42 5.91
C TRP A 89 2.99 -15.28 6.72
N HIS A 90 3.02 -14.10 6.11
CA HIS A 90 3.49 -12.87 6.74
C HIS A 90 2.29 -11.93 6.94
N PRO A 91 2.06 -11.33 8.12
CA PRO A 91 0.95 -10.44 8.36
C PRO A 91 1.03 -9.23 7.42
N LEU A 92 -0.13 -8.75 6.98
CA LEU A 92 -0.20 -7.61 6.08
C LEU A 92 0.48 -6.37 6.68
N ALA A 93 0.15 -6.05 7.94
CA ALA A 93 0.72 -4.90 8.63
C ALA A 93 2.25 -5.00 8.77
N ASP A 94 2.78 -6.21 8.89
CA ASP A 94 4.21 -6.43 9.05
C ASP A 94 4.95 -6.26 7.72
N HIS A 95 4.38 -6.76 6.62
CA HIS A 95 4.87 -6.44 5.27
C HIS A 95 4.83 -4.94 4.99
N CYS A 96 3.74 -4.26 5.37
CA CYS A 96 3.63 -2.80 5.27
C CYS A 96 4.72 -2.07 6.07
N ALA A 97 5.09 -2.58 7.26
CA ALA A 97 6.18 -2.04 8.06
C ALA A 97 7.54 -2.23 7.35
N ASP A 98 7.78 -3.40 6.76
CA ASP A 98 9.01 -3.71 6.03
C ASP A 98 9.22 -2.75 4.86
N VAL A 99 8.19 -2.54 4.04
CA VAL A 99 8.24 -1.62 2.89
C VAL A 99 8.42 -0.17 3.34
N ALA A 100 7.68 0.27 4.37
CA ALA A 100 7.80 1.64 4.88
C ALA A 100 9.18 1.91 5.49
N ALA A 101 9.80 0.92 6.15
CA ALA A 101 11.16 1.04 6.67
C ALA A 101 12.20 1.16 5.55
N VAL A 102 12.01 0.45 4.42
CA VAL A 102 12.88 0.61 3.24
C VAL A 102 12.72 2.00 2.62
N VAL A 103 11.49 2.48 2.45
CA VAL A 103 11.24 3.85 1.97
C VAL A 103 11.90 4.87 2.90
N GLU A 104 11.73 4.73 4.22
CA GLU A 104 12.37 5.60 5.21
C GLU A 104 13.90 5.59 5.08
N ALA A 105 14.52 4.42 4.95
CA ALA A 105 15.96 4.27 4.80
C ALA A 105 16.47 4.94 3.51
N LEU A 106 15.78 4.75 2.39
CA LEU A 106 16.11 5.37 1.11
C LEU A 106 15.95 6.89 1.18
N LEU A 107 14.85 7.40 1.74
CA LEU A 107 14.58 8.85 1.84
C LEU A 107 15.54 9.59 2.77
N ARG A 108 16.20 8.90 3.70
CA ARG A 108 17.27 9.46 4.54
C ARG A 108 18.59 9.63 3.81
N LEU A 109 18.79 8.96 2.66
CA LEU A 109 19.97 9.14 1.84
C LEU A 109 19.88 10.49 1.07
N PRO A 110 20.96 11.31 1.09
CA PRO A 110 20.95 12.62 0.43
C PRO A 110 20.54 12.57 -1.05
N VAL A 111 21.03 11.56 -1.80
CA VAL A 111 20.74 11.45 -3.24
C VAL A 111 19.25 11.29 -3.54
N TRP A 112 18.55 10.47 -2.74
CA TRP A 112 17.12 10.21 -2.92
C TRP A 112 16.29 11.42 -2.49
N ARG A 113 16.60 12.01 -1.33
CA ARG A 113 15.93 13.21 -0.82
C ARG A 113 16.04 14.38 -1.80
N GLU A 114 17.23 14.63 -2.33
CA GLU A 114 17.48 15.74 -3.25
C GLU A 114 16.80 15.52 -4.61
N ARG A 115 16.86 14.31 -5.18
CA ARG A 115 16.18 14.00 -6.45
C ARG A 115 14.67 14.15 -6.32
N LEU A 116 14.07 13.62 -5.25
CA LEU A 116 12.64 13.75 -5.03
C LEU A 116 12.22 15.19 -4.74
N SER A 117 13.02 15.95 -3.98
CA SER A 117 12.78 17.38 -3.77
C SER A 117 12.78 18.17 -5.08
N ARG A 118 13.69 17.86 -6.01
CA ARG A 118 13.71 18.49 -7.34
C ARG A 118 12.46 18.16 -8.14
N LEU A 119 12.03 16.90 -8.14
CA LEU A 119 10.81 16.47 -8.85
C LEU A 119 9.53 17.04 -8.22
N ALA A 120 9.54 17.23 -6.89
CA ALA A 120 8.50 17.89 -6.12
C ALA A 120 8.44 19.41 -6.35
N GLY A 121 9.47 20.00 -6.98
CA GLY A 121 9.59 21.45 -7.17
C GLY A 121 9.87 22.22 -5.87
N LYS A 122 10.12 21.52 -4.75
CA LYS A 122 10.42 22.12 -3.45
C LYS A 122 11.17 21.14 -2.55
N ARG A 123 11.88 21.69 -1.56
CA ARG A 123 12.57 20.87 -0.56
C ARG A 123 11.56 20.06 0.26
N LEU A 124 11.76 18.75 0.32
CA LEU A 124 11.00 17.87 1.21
C LEU A 124 11.54 17.99 2.65
N THR A 125 10.68 18.41 3.57
CA THR A 125 10.94 18.47 5.01
C THR A 125 10.87 17.08 5.63
N ASP A 126 11.30 16.93 6.89
CA ASP A 126 11.23 15.64 7.58
C ASP A 126 9.77 15.19 7.79
N VAL A 127 8.85 16.13 8.05
CA VAL A 127 7.39 15.87 8.07
C VAL A 127 6.91 15.37 6.72
N GLY A 128 7.31 16.01 5.62
CA GLY A 128 6.95 15.57 4.26
C GLY A 128 7.47 14.16 3.96
N LEU A 129 8.70 13.84 4.35
CA LEU A 129 9.25 12.48 4.21
C LEU A 129 8.49 11.45 5.06
N ALA A 130 8.12 11.80 6.29
CA ALA A 130 7.32 10.94 7.15
C ALA A 130 5.93 10.67 6.54
N ARG A 131 5.27 11.68 5.95
CA ARG A 131 4.00 11.52 5.22
C ARG A 131 4.14 10.57 4.03
N LEU A 132 5.24 10.65 3.27
CA LEU A 132 5.52 9.69 2.19
C LEU A 132 5.73 8.26 2.73
N CYS A 133 6.38 8.10 3.88
CA CYS A 133 6.55 6.78 4.51
C CYS A 133 5.20 6.18 4.93
N VAL A 134 4.27 7.00 5.45
CA VAL A 134 2.91 6.55 5.75
C VAL A 134 2.19 6.11 4.48
N LEU A 135 2.23 6.90 3.40
CA LEU A 135 1.60 6.51 2.13
C LEU A 135 2.21 5.21 1.56
N ALA A 136 3.53 5.01 1.71
CA ALA A 136 4.19 3.76 1.33
C ALA A 136 3.75 2.58 2.21
N ALA A 137 3.57 2.77 3.52
CA ALA A 137 3.03 1.72 4.39
C ALA A 137 1.63 1.27 3.94
N LEU A 138 0.85 2.15 3.31
CA LEU A 138 -0.50 1.84 2.82
C LEU A 138 -0.53 1.25 1.39
N HIS A 139 0.62 1.01 0.74
CA HIS A 139 0.69 0.52 -0.65
C HIS A 139 -0.15 -0.74 -0.91
N ASP A 140 -0.20 -1.63 0.08
CA ASP A 140 -0.84 -2.94 0.00
C ASP A 140 -2.17 -3.00 0.76
N ILE A 141 -2.72 -1.86 1.20
CA ILE A 141 -3.93 -1.84 2.02
C ILE A 141 -5.15 -2.46 1.32
N GLY A 142 -5.13 -2.52 -0.01
CA GLY A 142 -6.08 -3.28 -0.80
C GLY A 142 -6.22 -4.74 -0.38
N LYS A 143 -5.16 -5.35 0.15
CA LYS A 143 -5.15 -6.75 0.60
C LYS A 143 -6.06 -7.00 1.80
N LEU A 144 -6.55 -5.96 2.48
CA LEU A 144 -7.59 -6.08 3.51
C LEU A 144 -8.94 -6.56 2.95
N ASN A 145 -9.15 -6.49 1.63
CA ASN A 145 -10.39 -6.97 1.04
C ASN A 145 -10.51 -8.50 1.18
N ILE A 146 -11.71 -8.98 1.49
CA ILE A 146 -12.00 -10.40 1.73
C ILE A 146 -11.68 -11.28 0.52
N GLY A 147 -11.86 -10.77 -0.70
CA GLY A 147 -11.53 -11.52 -1.91
C GLY A 147 -10.03 -11.78 -2.07
N PHE A 148 -9.17 -10.83 -1.70
CA PHE A 148 -7.73 -11.08 -1.66
C PHE A 148 -7.38 -12.13 -0.60
N GLN A 149 -7.94 -11.99 0.61
CA GLN A 149 -7.68 -12.90 1.73
C GLN A 149 -8.11 -14.33 1.40
N ALA A 150 -9.17 -14.51 0.60
CA ALA A 150 -9.67 -15.80 0.16
C ALA A 150 -8.63 -16.66 -0.61
N LYS A 151 -7.57 -16.05 -1.18
CA LYS A 151 -6.47 -16.80 -1.81
C LYS A 151 -5.67 -17.65 -0.80
N GLY A 152 -5.60 -17.21 0.45
CA GLY A 152 -5.00 -17.95 1.57
C GLY A 152 -6.01 -18.67 2.45
N ARG A 153 -7.30 -18.35 2.28
CA ARG A 153 -8.43 -18.81 3.10
C ARG A 153 -9.67 -19.09 2.24
N PRO A 154 -9.70 -20.21 1.49
CA PRO A 154 -10.71 -20.47 0.47
C PRO A 154 -12.16 -20.43 0.99
N GLU A 155 -12.38 -20.69 2.27
CA GLU A 155 -13.68 -20.62 2.94
C GLU A 155 -14.27 -19.20 3.00
N LEU A 156 -13.44 -18.17 2.77
CA LEU A 156 -13.89 -16.78 2.62
C LEU A 156 -14.60 -16.50 1.29
N GLY A 157 -14.54 -17.39 0.29
CA GLY A 157 -15.33 -17.28 -0.94
C GLY A 157 -14.51 -16.91 -2.19
N THR A 158 -15.08 -16.09 -3.08
CA THR A 158 -14.47 -15.76 -4.38
C THR A 158 -13.24 -14.89 -4.22
N ILE A 159 -12.20 -15.19 -5.01
CA ILE A 159 -10.93 -14.47 -4.98
C ILE A 159 -10.99 -13.13 -5.73
N ALA A 160 -10.13 -12.19 -5.34
CA ALA A 160 -10.01 -10.87 -5.96
C ALA A 160 -8.55 -10.39 -6.04
N GLY A 161 -8.33 -9.29 -6.77
CA GLY A 161 -7.10 -8.51 -6.71
C GLY A 161 -7.00 -7.72 -5.41
N HIS A 162 -6.15 -6.69 -5.41
CA HIS A 162 -6.08 -5.71 -4.32
C HIS A 162 -6.00 -4.26 -4.81
N VAL A 163 -5.41 -4.00 -5.98
CA VAL A 163 -5.21 -2.63 -6.49
C VAL A 163 -6.53 -1.99 -6.93
N ILE A 164 -7.23 -2.59 -7.90
CA ILE A 164 -8.51 -2.05 -8.40
C ILE A 164 -9.56 -2.05 -7.29
N GLU A 165 -9.50 -3.04 -6.41
CA GLU A 165 -10.34 -3.20 -5.24
C GLU A 165 -10.19 -2.04 -4.26
N ALA A 166 -8.95 -1.67 -3.95
CA ALA A 166 -8.63 -0.52 -3.11
C ALA A 166 -9.06 0.80 -3.76
N LEU A 167 -8.75 0.98 -5.05
CA LEU A 167 -9.16 2.18 -5.77
C LEU A 167 -10.68 2.32 -5.77
N GLY A 168 -11.40 1.22 -6.01
CA GLY A 168 -12.86 1.11 -5.89
C GLY A 168 -13.37 1.63 -4.57
N ALA A 169 -12.84 1.09 -3.48
CA ALA A 169 -13.19 1.52 -2.13
C ALA A 169 -12.87 3.01 -1.90
N LEU A 170 -11.70 3.48 -2.35
CA LEU A 170 -11.25 4.86 -2.15
C LEU A 170 -12.15 5.89 -2.84
N PHE A 171 -12.55 5.64 -4.09
CA PHE A 171 -13.27 6.63 -4.90
C PHE A 171 -14.79 6.50 -4.88
N ARG A 172 -15.36 5.35 -4.49
CA ARG A 172 -16.81 5.08 -4.67
C ARG A 172 -17.57 4.79 -3.38
N SER A 173 -16.95 4.12 -2.42
CA SER A 173 -17.62 3.73 -1.18
C SER A 173 -17.10 4.50 0.03
N ARG A 174 -15.80 4.84 0.05
CA ARG A 174 -14.99 5.29 1.21
C ARG A 174 -15.16 4.47 2.49
N GLY A 175 -16.11 3.53 2.60
CA GLY A 175 -16.46 2.80 3.80
C GLY A 175 -15.25 2.27 4.58
N PRO A 176 -14.52 1.27 4.05
CA PRO A 176 -13.38 0.68 4.75
C PRO A 176 -12.21 1.65 4.95
N PHE A 177 -12.12 2.75 4.18
CA PHE A 177 -11.00 3.69 4.20
C PHE A 177 -11.35 5.08 4.75
N SER A 178 -12.54 5.26 5.33
CA SER A 178 -12.99 6.53 5.91
C SER A 178 -12.06 7.04 7.02
N CYS A 179 -11.35 6.14 7.71
CA CYS A 179 -10.31 6.51 8.66
C CYS A 179 -9.16 7.33 8.02
N MET A 180 -8.96 7.22 6.71
CA MET A 180 -7.92 7.94 5.96
C MET A 180 -8.34 9.36 5.53
N ASP A 181 -9.58 9.77 5.79
CA ASP A 181 -10.02 11.14 5.44
C ASP A 181 -9.15 12.19 6.16
N GLU A 182 -8.55 11.85 7.30
CA GLU A 182 -7.58 12.70 8.01
C GLU A 182 -6.33 13.02 7.16
N LEU A 183 -5.95 12.14 6.23
CA LEU A 183 -4.75 12.32 5.41
C LEU A 183 -4.94 13.43 4.37
N ALA A 184 -6.20 13.78 4.04
CA ALA A 184 -6.50 14.80 3.04
C ALA A 184 -5.91 16.18 3.39
N VAL A 185 -5.66 16.45 4.68
CA VAL A 185 -5.04 17.71 5.13
C VAL A 185 -3.56 17.82 4.75
N TRP A 186 -2.94 16.74 4.28
CA TRP A 186 -1.55 16.74 3.84
C TRP A 186 -1.32 17.41 2.49
N GLY A 187 -2.35 18.00 1.87
CA GLY A 187 -2.24 18.81 0.65
C GLY A 187 -2.74 18.11 -0.61
N ASP A 188 -2.89 18.89 -1.69
CA ASP A 188 -3.57 18.47 -2.93
C ASP A 188 -2.94 17.22 -3.58
N GLY A 189 -1.62 17.03 -3.44
CA GLY A 189 -0.91 15.88 -4.00
C GLY A 189 -1.17 14.56 -3.27
N THR A 190 -1.79 14.59 -2.07
CA THR A 190 -1.93 13.40 -1.21
C THR A 190 -2.70 12.27 -1.89
N THR A 191 -3.81 12.59 -2.56
CA THR A 191 -4.61 11.57 -3.24
C THR A 191 -3.82 10.94 -4.39
N ALA A 192 -3.13 11.76 -5.20
CA ALA A 192 -2.33 11.26 -6.31
C ALA A 192 -1.19 10.36 -5.82
N LEU A 193 -0.49 10.75 -4.75
CA LEU A 193 0.59 9.94 -4.17
C LEU A 193 0.09 8.66 -3.53
N PHE A 194 -1.07 8.69 -2.86
CA PHE A 194 -1.65 7.49 -2.29
C PHE A 194 -2.05 6.50 -3.39
N VAL A 195 -2.68 6.98 -4.45
CA VAL A 195 -2.98 6.17 -5.65
C VAL A 195 -1.70 5.62 -6.28
N SER A 196 -0.62 6.42 -6.36
CA SER A 196 0.69 5.96 -6.82
C SER A 196 1.26 4.82 -5.96
N ALA A 197 1.08 4.85 -4.63
CA ALA A 197 1.47 3.76 -3.75
C ALA A 197 0.62 2.50 -3.99
N LEU A 198 -0.70 2.64 -4.21
CA LEU A 198 -1.57 1.50 -4.54
C LEU A 198 -1.17 0.83 -5.88
N CYS A 199 -0.75 1.62 -6.87
CA CYS A 199 -0.32 1.13 -8.17
C CYS A 199 1.17 0.70 -8.24
N HIS A 200 1.74 0.25 -7.13
CA HIS A 200 3.17 -0.10 -7.03
C HIS A 200 3.63 -1.25 -7.94
N HIS A 201 2.74 -2.02 -8.56
CA HIS A 201 3.06 -3.08 -9.53
C HIS A 201 3.42 -2.57 -10.95
N GLY A 202 3.67 -1.26 -11.10
CA GLY A 202 4.21 -0.68 -12.35
C GLY A 202 3.19 -0.46 -13.47
N ARG A 203 1.91 -0.78 -13.26
CA ARG A 203 0.82 -0.50 -14.22
C ARG A 203 -0.10 0.60 -13.68
N PRO A 204 -0.18 1.76 -14.35
CA PRO A 204 -1.20 2.76 -14.04
C PRO A 204 -2.60 2.15 -14.16
N TYR A 205 -3.50 2.49 -13.25
CA TYR A 205 -4.89 2.08 -13.36
C TYR A 205 -5.58 2.81 -14.52
N HIS A 206 -6.49 2.12 -15.19
CA HIS A 206 -7.42 2.75 -16.13
C HIS A 206 -8.71 3.06 -15.38
N ALA A 207 -9.27 4.26 -15.57
CA ALA A 207 -10.52 4.65 -14.91
C ALA A 207 -11.68 3.68 -15.21
N ASP A 208 -11.67 3.07 -16.40
CA ASP A 208 -12.68 2.10 -16.84
C ASP A 208 -12.62 0.77 -16.05
N ALA A 209 -11.47 0.44 -15.46
CA ALA A 209 -11.34 -0.75 -14.60
C ALA A 209 -12.20 -0.66 -13.32
N MET A 210 -12.73 0.52 -13.03
CA MET A 210 -13.62 0.78 -11.89
C MET A 210 -15.09 0.97 -12.32
N ALA A 211 -15.44 0.64 -13.56
CA ALA A 211 -16.80 0.82 -14.07
C ALA A 211 -17.81 -0.13 -13.42
N ASP A 212 -17.41 -1.38 -13.16
CA ASP A 212 -18.18 -2.33 -12.36
C ASP A 212 -17.68 -2.31 -10.91
N THR A 213 -18.58 -2.00 -9.98
CA THR A 213 -18.30 -1.88 -8.54
C THR A 213 -19.24 -2.74 -7.71
N THR A 214 -20.03 -3.61 -8.36
CA THR A 214 -21.00 -4.49 -7.69
C THR A 214 -20.35 -5.42 -6.66
N TRP A 215 -19.06 -5.71 -6.83
CA TRP A 215 -18.24 -6.50 -5.91
C TRP A 215 -17.77 -5.74 -4.64
N GLN A 216 -17.85 -4.40 -4.60
CA GLN A 216 -17.29 -3.62 -3.49
C GLN A 216 -17.97 -3.94 -2.16
N ALA A 217 -19.30 -4.02 -2.14
CA ALA A 217 -20.02 -4.41 -0.94
C ALA A 217 -19.62 -5.83 -0.49
N THR A 218 -19.37 -6.74 -1.43
CA THR A 218 -19.03 -8.14 -1.14
C THR A 218 -17.65 -8.30 -0.50
N TRP A 219 -16.61 -7.61 -1.01
CA TRP A 219 -15.23 -7.78 -0.56
C TRP A 219 -14.82 -6.89 0.60
N TRP A 220 -15.60 -5.85 0.91
CA TRP A 220 -15.33 -4.94 2.03
C TRP A 220 -16.25 -5.16 3.24
N THR A 221 -17.15 -6.14 3.17
CA THR A 221 -18.01 -6.57 4.30
C THR A 221 -17.27 -7.57 5.18
N PRO A 222 -17.37 -7.48 6.52
CA PRO A 222 -16.75 -8.44 7.43
C PRO A 222 -17.14 -9.89 7.15
N ARG A 223 -16.18 -10.82 7.26
CA ARG A 223 -16.41 -12.26 7.05
C ARG A 223 -15.49 -13.08 7.95
N GLY A 224 -16.05 -14.05 8.66
CA GLY A 224 -15.33 -14.77 9.72
C GLY A 224 -14.82 -13.78 10.79
N ASN A 225 -13.54 -13.86 11.10
CA ASN A 225 -12.86 -12.95 12.03
C ASN A 225 -12.22 -11.72 11.35
N LEU A 226 -12.40 -11.54 10.04
CA LEU A 226 -11.79 -10.45 9.28
C LEU A 226 -12.79 -9.31 9.07
N ASN A 227 -12.43 -8.11 9.53
CA ASN A 227 -13.18 -6.89 9.30
C ASN A 227 -12.27 -5.86 8.60
N PRO A 228 -12.48 -5.59 7.29
CA PRO A 228 -11.59 -4.73 6.51
C PRO A 228 -11.48 -3.30 7.04
N ARG A 229 -12.57 -2.73 7.60
CA ARG A 229 -12.54 -1.40 8.23
C ARG A 229 -11.62 -1.39 9.45
N VAL A 230 -11.77 -2.37 10.33
CA VAL A 230 -10.93 -2.49 11.54
C VAL A 230 -9.47 -2.72 11.16
N GLY A 231 -9.21 -3.51 10.12
CA GLY A 231 -7.84 -3.69 9.60
C GLY A 231 -7.22 -2.40 9.07
N ALA A 232 -8.01 -1.54 8.41
CA ALA A 232 -7.53 -0.25 7.92
C ALA A 232 -7.26 0.73 9.07
N GLU A 233 -8.13 0.75 10.08
CA GLU A 233 -7.95 1.53 11.31
C GLU A 233 -6.71 1.08 12.10
N ASP A 234 -6.48 -0.23 12.24
CA ASP A 234 -5.29 -0.79 12.89
C ASP A 234 -4.02 -0.39 12.14
N LEU A 235 -3.98 -0.57 10.81
CA LEU A 235 -2.82 -0.21 10.01
C LEU A 235 -2.51 1.29 10.10
N LEU A 236 -3.54 2.15 10.06
CA LEU A 236 -3.35 3.59 10.22
C LEU A 236 -2.93 3.97 11.65
N GLY A 237 -3.41 3.26 12.68
CA GLY A 237 -2.95 3.39 14.06
C GLY A 237 -1.46 3.05 14.22
N ARG A 238 -1.01 1.98 13.55
CA ARG A 238 0.42 1.62 13.48
C ARG A 238 1.23 2.68 12.75
N CYS A 239 0.75 3.21 11.63
CA CYS A 239 1.40 4.32 10.93
C CYS A 239 1.62 5.55 11.83
N ARG A 240 0.66 5.91 12.69
CA ARG A 240 0.84 6.99 13.69
C ARG A 240 1.93 6.68 14.69
N SER A 241 2.04 5.41 15.11
CA SER A 241 3.08 4.97 16.04
C SER A 241 4.46 4.93 15.39
N TRP A 242 4.54 4.50 14.13
CA TRP A 242 5.80 4.39 13.38
C TRP A 242 6.32 5.75 12.93
N PHE A 243 5.44 6.67 12.53
CA PHE A 243 5.77 7.96 11.94
C PHE A 243 4.96 9.10 12.59
N PRO A 244 5.12 9.37 13.89
CA PRO A 244 4.34 10.39 14.59
C PRO A 244 4.48 11.79 13.96
N GLN A 245 5.67 12.11 13.45
CA GLN A 245 5.96 13.37 12.77
C GLN A 245 5.08 13.64 11.54
N ALA A 246 4.58 12.60 10.86
CA ALA A 246 3.71 12.78 9.70
C ALA A 246 2.38 13.47 10.05
N PHE A 247 1.96 13.33 11.31
CA PHE A 247 0.69 13.81 11.85
C PHE A 247 0.83 15.09 12.67
N GLU A 248 2.03 15.69 12.72
CA GLU A 248 2.22 17.01 13.30
C GLU A 248 1.56 18.09 12.43
N ALA A 249 1.04 19.13 13.09
CA ALA A 249 0.46 20.29 12.42
C ALA A 249 1.60 21.13 11.82
N ASP A 250 1.76 21.03 10.50
CA ASP A 250 2.88 21.62 9.76
C ASP A 250 2.50 21.86 8.29
N ASP A 251 3.03 22.94 7.72
CA ASP A 251 2.75 23.45 6.37
C ASP A 251 3.41 22.64 5.23
N SER A 252 4.02 21.48 5.53
CA SER A 252 4.67 20.59 4.56
C SER A 252 3.67 19.82 3.69
N ALA A 253 2.80 20.54 2.99
CA ALA A 253 1.86 19.97 2.04
C ALA A 253 2.59 19.12 1.00
N LEU A 254 2.11 17.91 0.74
CA LEU A 254 2.57 17.06 -0.35
C LEU A 254 2.18 17.71 -1.69
N PRO A 255 3.15 17.99 -2.57
CA PRO A 255 2.88 18.72 -3.81
C PRO A 255 2.16 17.83 -4.82
N ASP A 256 1.20 18.43 -5.54
CA ASP A 256 0.60 17.82 -6.72
C ASP A 256 1.53 18.04 -7.93
N ALA A 257 2.49 17.15 -8.10
CA ALA A 257 3.46 17.18 -9.18
C ALA A 257 3.55 15.80 -9.85
N PRO A 258 3.07 15.61 -11.10
CA PRO A 258 3.04 14.29 -11.73
C PRO A 258 4.39 13.57 -11.77
N ALA A 259 5.47 14.29 -12.09
CA ALA A 259 6.82 13.72 -12.11
C ALA A 259 7.25 13.20 -10.73
N PHE A 260 6.84 13.88 -9.66
CA PHE A 260 7.08 13.44 -8.28
C PHE A 260 6.23 12.20 -7.94
N SER A 261 4.95 12.17 -8.30
CA SER A 261 4.08 11.00 -8.08
C SER A 261 4.58 9.76 -8.80
N HIS A 262 5.06 9.90 -10.05
CA HIS A 262 5.68 8.80 -10.79
C HIS A 262 6.98 8.30 -10.15
N ALA A 263 7.85 9.21 -9.69
CA ALA A 263 9.07 8.82 -8.98
C ALA A 263 8.76 8.16 -7.63
N PHE A 264 7.75 8.63 -6.91
CA PHE A 264 7.27 8.01 -5.69
C PHE A 264 6.72 6.60 -5.94
N ALA A 265 5.94 6.38 -7.00
CA ALA A 265 5.49 5.04 -7.39
C ALA A 265 6.68 4.09 -7.63
N GLY A 266 7.71 4.55 -8.35
CA GLY A 266 8.94 3.78 -8.57
C GLY A 266 9.72 3.48 -7.29
N LEU A 267 9.76 4.43 -6.35
CA LEU A 267 10.35 4.23 -5.03
C LEU A 267 9.59 3.17 -4.22
N VAL A 268 8.25 3.24 -4.18
CA VAL A 268 7.42 2.26 -3.46
C VAL A 268 7.56 0.87 -4.09
N MET A 269 7.61 0.77 -5.42
CA MET A 269 7.86 -0.50 -6.12
C MET A 269 9.21 -1.11 -5.75
N LEU A 270 10.29 -0.32 -5.78
CA LEU A 270 11.61 -0.78 -5.34
C LEU A 270 11.59 -1.23 -3.87
N ALA A 271 10.92 -0.48 -3.01
CA ALA A 271 10.80 -0.80 -1.60
C ALA A 271 9.97 -2.07 -1.34
N ASP A 272 8.92 -2.35 -2.11
CA ASP A 272 8.16 -3.61 -2.03
C ASP A 272 9.02 -4.81 -2.45
N TRP A 273 9.84 -4.67 -3.51
CA TRP A 273 10.79 -5.72 -3.89
C TRP A 273 11.82 -6.00 -2.81
N MET A 274 12.40 -4.95 -2.23
CA MET A 274 13.38 -5.08 -1.13
C MET A 274 12.73 -5.65 0.14
N GLY A 275 11.55 -5.14 0.53
CA GLY A 275 10.79 -5.61 1.70
C GLY A 275 10.28 -7.04 1.56
N SER A 276 10.17 -7.56 0.33
CA SER A 276 9.83 -8.96 0.06
C SER A 276 11.02 -9.92 0.10
N ASP A 277 12.25 -9.40 0.20
CA ASP A 277 13.45 -10.23 0.19
C ASP A 277 13.69 -10.89 1.55
N THR A 278 13.29 -12.15 1.66
CA THR A 278 13.42 -12.95 2.89
C THR A 278 14.84 -13.18 3.38
N ARG A 279 15.88 -12.82 2.60
CA ARG A 279 17.27 -12.78 3.08
C ARG A 279 17.48 -11.68 4.13
N PHE A 280 16.71 -10.60 4.03
CA PHE A 280 16.73 -9.48 4.97
C PHE A 280 15.47 -9.43 5.85
N PHE A 281 14.30 -9.66 5.24
CA PHE A 281 12.98 -9.55 5.87
C PHE A 281 12.34 -10.92 6.02
N GLN A 282 12.86 -11.70 6.95
CA GLN A 282 12.26 -12.98 7.34
C GLN A 282 10.84 -12.74 7.86
N PHE A 283 9.92 -13.67 7.59
CA PHE A 283 8.54 -13.56 8.07
C PHE A 283 8.50 -13.46 9.58
N SER A 284 7.54 -12.67 10.09
CA SER A 284 7.38 -12.49 11.52
C SER A 284 7.10 -13.83 12.20
N GLU A 285 7.76 -14.01 13.32
CA GLU A 285 7.36 -15.00 14.29
C GLU A 285 6.40 -14.36 15.29
N ALA A 286 5.84 -15.21 16.11
CA ALA A 286 4.55 -14.92 16.70
C ALA A 286 4.68 -14.45 18.16
N GLN A 287 5.91 -14.55 18.67
CA GLN A 287 6.49 -13.85 19.80
C GLN A 287 7.12 -12.50 19.44
N ASP A 288 7.15 -12.11 18.16
CA ASP A 288 7.78 -10.86 17.74
C ASP A 288 7.00 -9.63 18.28
N ASP A 289 7.76 -8.60 18.65
CA ASP A 289 7.24 -7.28 19.03
C ASP A 289 6.84 -6.48 17.76
N ASP A 290 6.59 -5.17 17.89
CA ASP A 290 6.35 -4.28 16.75
C ASP A 290 7.39 -4.46 15.65
N ARG A 291 6.91 -4.93 14.49
CA ARG A 291 7.71 -5.23 13.31
C ARG A 291 8.62 -4.09 12.90
N MET A 292 8.22 -2.84 13.09
CA MET A 292 9.02 -1.68 12.70
C MET A 292 10.37 -1.61 13.42
N LYS A 293 10.49 -2.16 14.65
CA LYS A 293 11.76 -2.26 15.39
C LYS A 293 12.75 -3.19 14.69
N PHE A 294 12.26 -4.27 14.09
CA PHE A 294 13.04 -5.20 13.27
C PHE A 294 13.31 -4.64 11.86
N ALA A 295 12.29 -4.07 11.22
CA ALA A 295 12.34 -3.65 9.82
C ALA A 295 13.36 -2.52 9.57
N ARG A 296 13.46 -1.54 10.46
CA ARG A 296 14.38 -0.38 10.31
C ARG A 296 15.86 -0.76 10.20
N PRO A 297 16.46 -1.57 11.10
CA PRO A 297 17.84 -2.02 10.92
C PRO A 297 18.01 -2.86 9.66
N LYS A 298 17.07 -3.76 9.33
CA LYS A 298 17.14 -4.58 8.12
C LYS A 298 17.05 -3.79 6.83
N ALA A 299 16.24 -2.74 6.79
CA ALA A 299 16.19 -1.81 5.68
C ALA A 299 17.54 -1.12 5.44
N ARG A 300 18.23 -0.70 6.50
CA ARG A 300 19.58 -0.11 6.37
C ARG A 300 20.59 -1.13 5.85
N GLU A 301 20.58 -2.35 6.37
CA GLU A 301 21.43 -3.45 5.89
C GLU A 301 21.18 -3.73 4.39
N ALA A 302 19.91 -3.82 3.98
CA ALA A 302 19.53 -4.11 2.59
C ALA A 302 19.95 -2.98 1.64
N VAL A 303 19.77 -1.71 2.02
CA VAL A 303 20.18 -0.54 1.22
C VAL A 303 21.69 -0.54 0.97
N VAL A 304 22.49 -0.85 1.99
CA VAL A 304 23.96 -0.97 1.86
C VAL A 304 24.34 -2.18 1.01
N ALA A 305 23.72 -3.35 1.25
CA ALA A 305 24.01 -4.57 0.50
C ALA A 305 23.68 -4.44 -1.00
N MET A 306 22.71 -3.59 -1.35
CA MET A 306 22.35 -3.27 -2.74
C MET A 306 23.14 -2.09 -3.33
N ALA A 307 24.11 -1.53 -2.59
CA ALA A 307 24.93 -0.39 -2.99
C ALA A 307 24.10 0.85 -3.38
N LEU A 308 22.99 1.09 -2.69
CA LEU A 308 22.09 2.22 -2.94
C LEU A 308 22.46 3.46 -2.11
N ASP A 309 23.43 3.36 -1.21
CA ASP A 309 23.90 4.40 -0.28
C ASP A 309 25.07 5.24 -0.83
N PHE A 310 25.31 5.20 -2.14
CA PHE A 310 26.41 5.93 -2.76
C PHE A 310 26.32 7.45 -2.46
N PRO A 311 27.46 8.09 -2.11
CA PRO A 311 27.47 9.51 -1.83
C PRO A 311 27.11 10.28 -3.10
N LEU A 312 26.42 11.42 -2.92
CA LEU A 312 26.42 12.44 -3.96
C LEU A 312 27.87 12.85 -4.15
N ALA A 313 28.52 12.40 -5.23
CA ALA A 313 29.77 12.98 -5.66
C ALA A 313 29.55 14.48 -5.70
N SER A 314 30.37 15.25 -5.01
CA SER A 314 30.41 16.69 -5.21
C SER A 314 30.68 16.90 -6.69
N ARG A 315 29.65 17.24 -7.46
CA ARG A 315 29.85 17.85 -8.77
C ARG A 315 30.54 19.18 -8.50
N THR A 316 31.85 19.14 -8.33
CA THR A 316 32.69 20.24 -8.76
C THR A 316 32.57 20.22 -10.27
N ASP A 317 31.54 20.90 -10.79
CA ASP A 317 31.57 21.37 -12.17
C ASP A 317 32.65 22.45 -12.24
N SER A 318 33.92 22.03 -12.16
CA SER A 318 35.07 22.83 -12.56
C SER A 318 35.30 22.53 -14.03
N GLU A 319 34.47 23.10 -14.90
CA GLU A 319 34.89 23.41 -16.25
C GLU A 319 34.03 24.56 -16.77
N SER A 320 34.52 25.76 -16.50
CA SER A 320 34.34 26.92 -17.36
C SER A 320 34.67 26.52 -18.79
N ARG A 321 33.66 26.10 -19.57
CA ARG A 321 33.77 26.09 -21.03
C ARG A 321 33.32 27.45 -21.53
N THR A 322 34.25 28.38 -21.45
CA THR A 322 34.33 29.48 -22.40
C THR A 322 34.82 28.90 -23.72
N ILE A 323 33.94 28.80 -24.72
CA ILE A 323 34.24 29.14 -26.13
C ILE A 323 32.97 29.78 -26.69
#